data_AF-A0A0L0G619-F1
#
_entry.id   AF-A0A0L0G619-F1
#
_cell.length_a   1.000
_cell.length_b   1.000
_cell.length_c   1.000
_cell.angle_alpha   90.00
_cell.angle_beta   90.00
_cell.angle_gamma   90.00
#
_symmetry.space_group_name_H-M   'P 1'
#
loop_
_entity.id
_entity.type
_entity.pdbx_description
1 polymer ?
#
loop_
_entity_poly.entity_id
_entity_poly.type
_entity_poly.pdbx_seq_one_letter_code
_entity_poly.pdbx_strand_id
1 'polypeptide(L)'
;MSVRFELAAIATALLAILIPSDVLGAGLPHSDIETTHQLLSGASQFVSRHVRDESSTPSLANVLGEMNMTELMADDNTDKLEMVMDVFLGANSGGLITQNRTITSYNETFDMCTISANQSCSMSYLRENQSEGKQGWIVMPGNGTMCLDGSPFGFQVYPGNNQTEKSLFWFQGGGACYDYETCIKLSTALSSFSPESSGVFNYAEPSNPIGGNRWTTVVNNYCTGDAFMGTNKTQTFTDEPFSNKSAEVHFNGATNTLAVLDWFAAQPESKPSNKLAVGGCSAGSLGAQFWSKYLVENYNASNFVLDSYIGDFSAPTGGDLNVMGVCDTGANLMGWTPEYTAACANGSMHEMSDFFGPNLEAISPVPIAYVGSLNDIVQKSYYVITASNDDSIITPFLRALTEIQSTFTPYLLDTLGSYQTIGSQFSYYLVDSDQHCFLPQANFYDAADITANDAGNLTMLDFVNDFLNNDVYGSVSYPARK
;
A
#
# COMPACT_ATOMS: atom_id res chain seq x y z
N MET A 1 -21.01 -20.77 27.18
CA MET A 1 -21.40 -19.55 27.93
C MET A 1 -20.29 -18.51 27.98
N SER A 2 -18.99 -18.89 27.93
CA SER A 2 -17.86 -17.93 27.77
C SER A 2 -17.74 -17.35 26.34
N VAL A 3 -17.99 -18.16 25.31
CA VAL A 3 -17.93 -17.75 23.89
C VAL A 3 -18.94 -16.64 23.52
N ARG A 4 -20.07 -16.56 24.23
CA ARG A 4 -21.11 -15.53 24.00
C ARG A 4 -20.75 -14.15 24.55
N PHE A 5 -19.86 -14.08 25.54
CA PHE A 5 -19.33 -12.82 26.07
C PHE A 5 -18.22 -12.25 25.19
N GLU A 6 -17.48 -13.12 24.51
CA GLU A 6 -16.38 -12.80 23.60
C GLU A 6 -16.86 -12.10 22.31
N LEU A 7 -17.94 -12.59 21.69
CA LEU A 7 -18.51 -12.00 20.47
C LEU A 7 -19.20 -10.64 20.69
N ALA A 8 -19.80 -10.42 21.86
CA ALA A 8 -20.41 -9.13 22.21
C ALA A 8 -19.36 -8.04 22.48
N ALA A 9 -18.17 -8.42 22.97
CA ALA A 9 -17.05 -7.51 23.18
C ALA A 9 -16.44 -7.01 21.86
N ILE A 10 -16.38 -7.86 20.83
CA ILE A 10 -15.89 -7.52 19.49
C ILE A 10 -16.77 -6.44 18.84
N ALA A 11 -18.09 -6.63 18.81
CA ALA A 11 -19.03 -5.65 18.27
C ALA A 11 -18.99 -4.30 19.02
N THR A 12 -18.65 -4.33 20.31
CA THR A 12 -18.51 -3.13 21.16
C THR A 12 -17.19 -2.38 20.88
N ALA A 13 -16.10 -3.11 20.66
CA ALA A 13 -14.80 -2.52 20.29
C ALA A 13 -14.83 -1.88 18.90
N LEU A 14 -15.62 -2.43 17.98
CA LEU A 14 -15.86 -1.87 16.66
C LEU A 14 -16.64 -0.56 16.68
N LEU A 15 -17.57 -0.38 17.63
CA LEU A 15 -18.24 0.91 17.83
C LEU A 15 -17.32 1.99 18.40
N ALA A 16 -16.23 1.62 19.10
CA ALA A 16 -15.28 2.58 19.67
C ALA A 16 -14.35 3.21 18.61
N ILE A 17 -14.20 2.56 17.46
CA ILE A 17 -13.41 3.01 16.30
C ILE A 17 -14.01 4.27 15.65
N LEU A 18 -15.30 4.53 15.87
CA LEU A 18 -16.04 5.67 15.30
C LEU A 18 -16.06 6.92 16.19
N ILE A 19 -15.38 6.91 17.33
CA ILE A 19 -15.45 8.00 18.31
C ILE A 19 -14.20 8.90 18.20
N PRO A 20 -14.35 10.22 17.95
CA PRO A 20 -13.24 11.17 17.96
C PRO A 20 -12.44 11.15 19.27
N SER A 21 -11.12 11.34 19.17
CA SER A 21 -10.14 11.25 20.27
C SER A 21 -10.43 12.20 21.44
N ASP A 22 -11.13 13.30 21.18
CA ASP A 22 -11.59 14.29 22.15
C ASP A 22 -12.66 13.79 23.13
N VAL A 23 -13.25 12.61 22.89
CA VAL A 23 -14.19 11.96 23.82
C VAL A 23 -13.49 11.00 24.79
N LEU A 24 -12.30 10.48 24.46
CA LEU A 24 -11.57 9.48 25.24
C LEU A 24 -10.63 10.07 26.31
N GLY A 25 -10.65 11.40 26.49
CA GLY A 25 -9.72 12.18 27.31
C GLY A 25 -9.77 12.01 28.84
N ALA A 26 -10.27 10.89 29.37
CA ALA A 26 -10.20 10.60 30.80
C ALA A 26 -9.47 9.28 31.02
N GLY A 27 -8.23 9.37 31.51
CA GLY A 27 -7.37 8.22 31.77
C GLY A 27 -8.09 7.10 32.52
N LEU A 28 -8.09 5.90 31.94
CA LEU A 28 -8.73 4.73 32.50
C LEU A 28 -7.74 3.96 33.40
N PRO A 29 -8.06 3.71 34.67
CA PRO A 29 -7.29 2.78 35.49
C PRO A 29 -7.60 1.34 35.05
N HIS A 30 -6.57 0.49 35.09
CA HIS A 30 -6.71 -0.94 34.85
C HIS A 30 -7.75 -1.59 35.77
N SER A 31 -8.45 -2.57 35.20
CA SER A 31 -9.41 -3.53 35.80
C SER A 31 -10.73 -3.00 36.36
N ASP A 32 -11.83 -3.14 35.60
CA ASP A 32 -13.05 -3.88 36.02
C ASP A 32 -14.21 -3.79 34.99
N ILE A 33 -15.03 -4.84 34.95
CA ILE A 33 -16.17 -5.12 34.04
C ILE A 33 -17.26 -4.02 34.06
N GLU A 34 -17.34 -3.21 35.12
CA GLU A 34 -18.31 -2.10 35.23
C GLU A 34 -18.01 -0.94 34.26
N THR A 35 -16.73 -0.73 33.93
CA THR A 35 -16.28 0.33 33.02
C THR A 35 -16.78 0.13 31.60
N THR A 36 -16.85 -1.13 31.16
CA THR A 36 -17.39 -1.54 29.86
C THR A 36 -18.89 -1.21 29.76
N HIS A 37 -19.65 -1.36 30.85
CA HIS A 37 -21.09 -1.07 30.88
C HIS A 37 -21.41 0.43 30.78
N GLN A 38 -20.56 1.30 31.35
CA GLN A 38 -20.71 2.75 31.22
C GLN A 38 -20.37 3.24 29.81
N LEU A 39 -19.28 2.73 29.21
CA LEU A 39 -18.90 2.97 27.81
C LEU A 39 -20.01 2.57 26.83
N LEU A 40 -20.63 1.39 27.07
CA LEU A 40 -21.76 0.87 26.30
C LEU A 40 -23.00 1.78 26.34
N SER A 41 -23.30 2.37 27.50
CA SER A 41 -24.46 3.27 27.66
C SER A 41 -24.24 4.63 26.98
N GLY A 42 -23.00 5.11 26.95
CA GLY A 42 -22.61 6.37 26.30
C GLY A 42 -22.59 6.26 24.78
N ALA A 43 -22.02 5.18 24.23
CA ALA A 43 -21.94 4.94 22.79
C ALA A 43 -23.33 4.80 22.14
N SER A 44 -24.25 4.09 22.80
CA SER A 44 -25.64 3.94 22.34
C SER A 44 -26.41 5.27 22.29
N GLN A 45 -26.19 6.18 23.26
CA GLN A 45 -26.83 7.49 23.28
C GLN A 45 -26.23 8.47 22.26
N PHE A 46 -24.95 8.31 21.91
CA PHE A 46 -24.26 9.15 20.93
C PHE A 46 -24.71 8.86 19.50
N VAL A 47 -24.76 7.57 19.12
CA VAL A 47 -25.20 7.10 17.79
C VAL A 47 -26.67 7.47 17.53
N SER A 48 -27.54 7.33 18.54
CA SER A 48 -28.97 7.64 18.40
C SER A 48 -29.28 9.13 18.18
N ARG A 49 -28.37 10.04 18.55
CA ARG A 49 -28.58 11.50 18.44
C ARG A 49 -28.06 12.13 17.15
N HIS A 50 -27.15 11.49 16.41
CA HIS A 50 -26.43 12.13 15.31
C HIS A 50 -26.67 11.50 13.91
N VAL A 51 -27.36 10.37 13.80
CA VAL A 51 -27.65 9.69 12.51
C VAL A 51 -29.03 10.08 11.95
N ARG A 52 -29.28 11.37 11.74
CA ARG A 52 -30.45 11.85 10.98
C ARG A 52 -30.05 12.94 9.99
N ASP A 53 -29.41 12.55 8.89
CA ASP A 53 -29.65 13.18 7.59
C ASP A 53 -29.08 12.32 6.44
N GLU A 54 -29.85 12.18 5.36
CA GLU A 54 -29.62 11.25 4.24
C GLU A 54 -28.88 11.91 3.06
N SER A 55 -27.94 11.18 2.42
CA SER A 55 -27.89 10.86 0.96
C SER A 55 -26.46 10.53 0.46
N SER A 56 -26.36 9.50 -0.39
CA SER A 56 -25.16 8.91 -1.05
C SER A 56 -24.30 7.94 -0.21
N THR A 57 -24.11 6.72 -0.76
CA THR A 57 -23.44 5.50 -0.23
C THR A 57 -23.78 5.13 1.23
N PRO A 58 -23.98 3.84 1.59
CA PRO A 58 -24.20 3.53 3.00
C PRO A 58 -22.90 3.83 3.75
N SER A 59 -22.84 4.98 4.44
CA SER A 59 -21.76 5.23 5.39
C SER A 59 -21.80 4.13 6.46
N LEU A 60 -20.65 3.82 7.04
CA LEU A 60 -20.48 2.79 8.08
C LEU A 60 -21.53 2.92 9.21
N ALA A 61 -21.97 4.15 9.49
CA ALA A 61 -23.03 4.48 10.44
C ALA A 61 -24.44 3.97 10.05
N ASN A 62 -24.78 3.92 8.76
CA ASN A 62 -26.08 3.44 8.28
C ASN A 62 -26.21 1.91 8.38
N VAL A 63 -25.12 1.18 8.14
CA VAL A 63 -25.08 -0.30 8.29
C VAL A 63 -25.16 -0.69 9.76
N LEU A 64 -24.45 0.04 10.64
CA LEU A 64 -24.45 -0.21 12.08
C LEU A 64 -25.76 0.25 12.76
N GLY A 65 -26.47 1.23 12.18
CA GLY A 65 -27.72 1.77 12.71
C GLY A 65 -28.95 0.85 12.56
N GLU A 66 -28.94 -0.08 11.60
CA GLU A 66 -30.05 -1.02 11.37
C GLU A 66 -29.92 -2.35 12.15
N MET A 67 -28.76 -2.62 12.77
CA MET A 67 -28.50 -3.90 13.43
C MET A 67 -29.01 -3.92 14.88
N ASN A 68 -30.10 -4.66 15.12
CA ASN A 68 -30.59 -4.92 16.47
C ASN A 68 -29.65 -5.90 17.20
N MET A 69 -29.14 -5.53 18.38
CA MET A 69 -28.22 -6.31 19.23
C MET A 69 -28.66 -7.76 19.49
N THR A 70 -29.94 -8.04 19.33
CA THR A 70 -30.54 -9.37 19.51
C THR A 70 -30.22 -10.33 18.35
N GLU A 71 -29.96 -9.83 17.14
CA GLU A 71 -29.62 -10.63 15.95
C GLU A 71 -28.11 -10.91 15.81
N LEU A 72 -27.24 -10.14 16.46
CA LEU A 72 -25.80 -10.42 16.58
C LEU A 72 -25.48 -11.61 17.50
N MET A 73 -26.40 -11.93 18.43
CA MET A 73 -26.22 -12.94 19.48
C MET A 73 -26.65 -14.37 19.08
N ALA A 74 -27.03 -14.59 17.81
CA ALA A 74 -27.45 -15.90 17.30
C ALA A 74 -26.25 -16.73 16.78
N ASP A 75 -26.30 -18.04 17.05
CA ASP A 75 -25.22 -19.04 17.17
C ASP A 75 -24.35 -19.38 15.92
N ASP A 76 -24.25 -18.53 14.87
CA ASP A 76 -23.50 -18.92 13.64
C ASP A 76 -22.92 -17.72 12.88
N ASN A 77 -21.84 -17.08 13.38
CA ASN A 77 -21.33 -15.80 12.85
C ASN A 77 -19.79 -15.74 12.64
N THR A 78 -19.17 -16.78 12.09
CA THR A 78 -17.87 -16.62 11.38
C THR A 78 -17.98 -15.60 10.25
N ASP A 79 -19.11 -15.61 9.54
CA ASP A 79 -19.42 -14.72 8.41
C ASP A 79 -19.51 -13.22 8.79
N LYS A 80 -19.64 -12.88 10.08
CA LYS A 80 -19.72 -11.47 10.52
C LYS A 80 -18.39 -10.89 11.00
N LEU A 81 -17.42 -11.72 11.37
CA LEU A 81 -16.04 -11.28 11.55
C LEU A 81 -15.40 -11.02 10.18
N GLU A 82 -15.69 -11.88 9.20
CA GLU A 82 -15.44 -11.62 7.78
C GLU A 82 -16.07 -10.29 7.35
N MET A 83 -17.33 -10.00 7.70
CA MET A 83 -17.97 -8.73 7.35
C MET A 83 -17.30 -7.49 7.98
N VAL A 84 -16.72 -7.62 9.18
CA VAL A 84 -15.98 -6.54 9.85
C VAL A 84 -14.61 -6.33 9.22
N MET A 85 -13.92 -7.42 8.88
CA MET A 85 -12.66 -7.39 8.15
C MET A 85 -12.88 -6.90 6.72
N ASP A 86 -13.97 -7.27 6.06
CA ASP A 86 -14.43 -6.73 4.77
C ASP A 86 -14.77 -5.24 4.88
N VAL A 87 -15.21 -4.76 6.02
CA VAL A 87 -15.43 -3.32 6.25
C VAL A 87 -14.11 -2.58 6.51
N PHE A 88 -13.16 -3.20 7.22
CA PHE A 88 -11.82 -2.65 7.48
C PHE A 88 -10.88 -2.71 6.26
N LEU A 89 -10.99 -3.77 5.46
CA LEU A 89 -10.20 -4.05 4.25
C LEU A 89 -10.91 -3.58 2.97
N GLY A 90 -12.25 -3.57 2.97
CA GLY A 90 -13.07 -3.19 1.82
C GLY A 90 -13.52 -1.74 1.79
N ALA A 91 -13.24 -0.93 2.82
CA ALA A 91 -13.47 0.52 2.76
C ALA A 91 -12.56 1.26 1.76
N ASN A 92 -11.48 0.63 1.26
CA ASN A 92 -10.64 1.17 0.19
C ASN A 92 -10.37 0.20 -0.97
N SER A 93 -10.97 -1.00 -0.97
CA SER A 93 -11.11 -1.73 -2.21
C SER A 93 -12.33 -1.15 -2.94
N GLY A 94 -12.10 -0.20 -3.83
CA GLY A 94 -13.04 0.01 -4.93
C GLY A 94 -13.22 -1.31 -5.68
N GLY A 95 -14.14 -2.16 -5.22
CA GLY A 95 -14.54 -3.42 -5.82
C GLY A 95 -13.42 -4.44 -6.06
N LEU A 96 -12.81 -5.01 -5.02
CA LEU A 96 -12.05 -6.28 -5.15
C LEU A 96 -12.95 -7.48 -4.84
N ILE A 97 -14.03 -7.65 -5.62
CA ILE A 97 -14.40 -9.02 -6.00
C ILE A 97 -13.43 -9.37 -7.13
N THR A 98 -12.39 -10.14 -6.81
CA THR A 98 -11.45 -10.71 -7.78
C THR A 98 -12.22 -11.62 -8.75
N GLN A 99 -12.86 -11.04 -9.76
CA GLN A 99 -13.03 -11.77 -10.99
C GLN A 99 -11.61 -12.03 -11.49
N ASN A 100 -11.25 -13.31 -11.65
CA ASN A 100 -10.05 -13.74 -12.36
C ASN A 100 -10.10 -13.20 -13.80
N ARG A 101 -9.76 -11.92 -13.95
CA ARG A 101 -9.71 -11.22 -15.22
C ARG A 101 -8.36 -11.51 -15.81
N THR A 102 -8.37 -12.21 -16.94
CA THR A 102 -7.16 -12.36 -17.74
C THR A 102 -6.69 -10.98 -18.19
N ILE A 103 -5.37 -10.79 -18.35
CA ILE A 103 -4.79 -9.55 -18.88
C ILE A 103 -5.54 -9.06 -20.13
N THR A 104 -5.94 -9.99 -21.00
CA THR A 104 -6.67 -9.71 -22.25
C THR A 104 -8.01 -8.99 -22.06
N SER A 105 -8.62 -9.02 -20.87
CA SER A 105 -9.86 -8.30 -20.57
C SER A 105 -9.71 -6.79 -20.54
N TYR A 106 -8.47 -6.28 -20.47
CA TYR A 106 -8.17 -4.84 -20.48
C TYR A 106 -7.91 -4.27 -21.88
N ASN A 107 -8.10 -5.09 -22.94
CA ASN A 107 -7.80 -4.71 -24.32
C ASN A 107 -8.68 -3.57 -24.85
N GLU A 108 -9.80 -3.25 -24.20
CA GLU A 108 -10.63 -2.10 -24.55
C GLU A 108 -10.00 -0.77 -24.07
N THR A 109 -9.21 -0.80 -23.00
CA THR A 109 -8.60 0.40 -22.39
C THR A 109 -7.12 0.57 -22.75
N PHE A 110 -6.39 -0.54 -22.86
CA PHE A 110 -4.95 -0.56 -23.15
C PHE A 110 -4.65 -1.35 -24.42
N ASP A 111 -3.66 -0.88 -25.19
CA ASP A 111 -3.02 -1.72 -26.20
C ASP A 111 -2.15 -2.78 -25.51
N MET A 112 -1.84 -3.87 -26.22
CA MET A 112 -1.08 -4.99 -25.66
C MET A 112 0.11 -5.35 -26.53
N CYS A 113 1.24 -5.63 -25.89
CA CYS A 113 2.44 -6.11 -26.56
C CYS A 113 3.07 -7.25 -25.78
N THR A 114 3.37 -8.37 -26.45
CA THR A 114 4.09 -9.49 -25.83
C THR A 114 5.52 -9.52 -26.34
N ILE A 115 6.48 -9.51 -25.42
CA ILE A 115 7.90 -9.61 -25.76
C ILE A 115 8.18 -11.02 -26.29
N SER A 116 8.84 -11.07 -27.44
CA SER A 116 9.24 -12.30 -28.12
C SER A 116 10.50 -12.07 -28.96
N ALA A 117 11.06 -13.12 -29.55
CA ALA A 117 12.24 -13.01 -30.41
C ALA A 117 12.05 -12.04 -31.60
N ASN A 118 10.81 -11.80 -32.03
CA ASN A 118 10.48 -10.92 -33.17
C ASN A 118 9.81 -9.60 -32.76
N GLN A 119 9.53 -9.40 -31.48
CA GLN A 119 8.84 -8.22 -30.96
C GLN A 119 9.43 -7.83 -29.61
N SER A 120 10.17 -6.73 -29.55
CA SER A 120 10.81 -6.24 -28.32
C SER A 120 9.90 -5.31 -27.51
N CYS A 121 8.75 -4.90 -28.04
CA CYS A 121 7.88 -3.89 -27.43
C CYS A 121 8.64 -2.60 -27.09
N SER A 122 9.53 -2.15 -27.99
CA SER A 122 10.35 -0.96 -27.75
C SER A 122 9.53 0.32 -27.64
N MET A 123 10.05 1.33 -26.94
CA MET A 123 9.38 2.64 -26.82
C MET A 123 9.05 3.27 -28.19
N SER A 124 9.88 3.05 -29.21
CA SER A 124 9.58 3.48 -30.59
C SER A 124 8.35 2.77 -31.15
N TYR A 125 8.28 1.45 -31.00
CA TYR A 125 7.14 0.65 -31.45
C TYR A 125 5.86 1.07 -30.73
N LEU A 126 5.91 1.22 -29.39
CA LEU A 126 4.74 1.59 -28.60
C LEU A 126 4.19 2.97 -29.00
N ARG A 127 5.05 3.96 -29.26
CA ARG A 127 4.64 5.28 -29.74
C ARG A 127 4.03 5.26 -31.14
N GLU A 128 4.64 4.52 -32.07
CA GLU A 128 4.21 4.47 -33.47
C GLU A 128 2.90 3.71 -33.67
N ASN A 129 2.57 2.79 -32.75
CA ASN A 129 1.44 1.87 -32.89
C ASN A 129 0.33 2.09 -31.85
N GLN A 130 0.39 3.15 -31.04
CA GLN A 130 -0.65 3.41 -30.03
C GLN A 130 -1.97 3.75 -30.72
N SER A 131 -3.01 2.97 -30.41
CA SER A 131 -4.34 3.15 -30.99
C SER A 131 -5.03 4.38 -30.41
N GLU A 132 -5.83 5.06 -31.23
CA GLU A 132 -6.64 6.19 -30.77
C GLU A 132 -7.60 5.76 -29.64
N GLY A 133 -7.66 6.56 -28.57
CA GLY A 133 -8.51 6.32 -27.40
C GLY A 133 -7.94 5.34 -26.36
N LYS A 134 -6.77 4.73 -26.60
CA LYS A 134 -6.09 3.90 -25.59
C LYS A 134 -5.30 4.75 -24.61
N GLN A 135 -5.38 4.40 -23.33
CA GLN A 135 -4.65 5.12 -22.28
C GLN A 135 -3.15 4.86 -22.32
N GLY A 136 -2.75 3.65 -22.71
CA GLY A 136 -1.35 3.24 -22.80
C GLY A 136 -1.24 1.78 -23.24
N TRP A 137 -0.15 1.14 -22.84
CA TRP A 137 0.18 -0.24 -23.18
C TRP A 137 0.26 -1.13 -21.96
N ILE A 138 -0.12 -2.40 -22.12
CA ILE A 138 0.28 -3.49 -21.23
C ILE A 138 1.32 -4.33 -21.98
N VAL A 139 2.53 -4.40 -21.43
CA VAL A 139 3.64 -5.20 -21.95
C VAL A 139 3.76 -6.49 -21.13
N MET A 140 3.75 -7.62 -21.81
CA MET A 140 3.93 -8.95 -21.20
C MET A 140 5.37 -9.43 -21.46
N PRO A 141 6.24 -9.47 -20.43
CA PRO A 141 7.64 -9.81 -20.62
C PRO A 141 7.91 -11.31 -20.78
N GLY A 142 7.06 -12.18 -20.24
CA GLY A 142 7.25 -13.62 -20.28
C GLY A 142 8.44 -14.08 -19.42
N ASN A 143 9.17 -15.11 -19.85
CA ASN A 143 10.45 -15.53 -19.24
C ASN A 143 10.43 -15.75 -17.70
N GLY A 144 9.40 -16.43 -17.19
CA GLY A 144 9.33 -16.79 -15.77
C GLY A 144 8.74 -15.70 -14.87
N THR A 145 8.26 -14.58 -15.45
CA THR A 145 7.39 -13.66 -14.72
C THR A 145 6.00 -14.24 -14.55
N MET A 146 5.41 -14.10 -13.37
CA MET A 146 4.05 -14.57 -13.05
C MET A 146 3.50 -13.82 -11.85
N CYS A 147 2.18 -13.87 -11.69
CA CYS A 147 1.48 -13.39 -10.52
C CYS A 147 1.38 -14.47 -9.43
N LEU A 148 0.87 -14.08 -8.28
CA LEU A 148 0.74 -14.88 -7.07
C LEU A 148 -0.08 -16.15 -7.29
N ASP A 149 -1.11 -16.07 -8.12
CA ASP A 149 -1.97 -17.19 -8.51
C ASP A 149 -1.43 -18.04 -9.69
N GLY A 150 -0.22 -17.73 -10.17
CA GLY A 150 0.43 -18.38 -11.31
C GLY A 150 -0.02 -17.84 -12.68
N SER A 151 -0.92 -16.86 -12.73
CA SER A 151 -1.33 -16.21 -13.97
C SER A 151 -0.19 -15.37 -14.59
N PRO A 152 -0.25 -15.06 -15.90
CA PRO A 152 0.77 -14.25 -16.56
C PRO A 152 0.90 -12.86 -15.93
N PHE A 153 2.14 -12.40 -15.78
CA PHE A 153 2.45 -11.03 -15.41
C PHE A 153 2.48 -10.09 -16.63
N GLY A 154 2.17 -8.82 -16.40
CA GLY A 154 2.37 -7.72 -17.34
C GLY A 154 2.71 -6.44 -16.59
N PHE A 155 3.21 -5.43 -17.30
CA PHE A 155 3.50 -4.11 -16.75
C PHE A 155 3.00 -3.02 -17.70
N GLN A 156 2.61 -1.85 -17.19
CA GLN A 156 2.09 -0.79 -18.05
C GLN A 156 3.17 0.16 -18.52
N VAL A 157 2.97 0.68 -19.72
CA VAL A 157 3.81 1.71 -20.32
C VAL A 157 2.91 2.81 -20.88
N TYR A 158 3.21 4.05 -20.47
CA TYR A 158 2.65 5.28 -21.02
C TYR A 158 3.76 6.01 -21.76
N PRO A 159 3.87 5.85 -23.09
CA PRO A 159 4.95 6.47 -23.83
C PRO A 159 4.81 8.00 -23.80
N GLY A 160 5.85 8.69 -23.30
CA GLY A 160 5.91 10.15 -23.43
C GLY A 160 6.17 10.56 -24.88
N ASN A 161 6.14 11.86 -25.17
CA ASN A 161 6.50 12.32 -26.51
C ASN A 161 7.98 12.01 -26.85
N ASN A 162 8.35 12.04 -28.13
CA ASN A 162 9.72 11.70 -28.57
C ASN A 162 10.81 12.70 -28.15
N GLN A 163 10.44 13.80 -27.49
CA GLN A 163 11.33 14.85 -27.00
C GLN A 163 11.46 14.85 -25.48
N THR A 164 10.69 14.02 -24.75
CA THR A 164 10.81 13.97 -23.30
C THR A 164 12.06 13.21 -22.88
N GLU A 165 12.78 13.80 -21.94
CA GLU A 165 13.92 13.21 -21.23
C GLU A 165 13.53 12.90 -19.77
N LYS A 166 12.22 12.83 -19.47
CA LYS A 166 11.68 12.55 -18.14
C LYS A 166 10.95 11.22 -18.12
N SER A 167 11.35 10.36 -17.21
CA SER A 167 10.78 9.03 -16.99
C SER A 167 10.31 8.87 -15.54
N LEU A 168 9.15 8.27 -15.33
CA LEU A 168 8.68 7.80 -14.03
C LEU A 168 8.67 6.28 -14.04
N PHE A 169 9.38 5.66 -13.10
CA PHE A 169 9.26 4.25 -12.79
C PHE A 169 8.40 4.09 -11.54
N TRP A 170 7.19 3.57 -11.68
CA TRP A 170 6.21 3.48 -10.61
C TRP A 170 6.01 2.05 -10.14
N PHE A 171 6.12 1.81 -8.85
CA PHE A 171 5.75 0.55 -8.20
C PHE A 171 4.29 0.61 -7.77
N GLN A 172 3.46 -0.26 -8.33
CA GLN A 172 2.04 -0.34 -7.99
C GLN A 172 1.82 -0.81 -6.54
N GLY A 173 0.77 -0.32 -5.88
CA GLY A 173 0.31 -0.85 -4.60
C GLY A 173 -0.48 -2.14 -4.76
N GLY A 174 -0.99 -2.67 -3.63
CA GLY A 174 -1.89 -3.84 -3.67
C GLY A 174 -1.65 -4.86 -2.56
N GLY A 175 -1.27 -4.41 -1.36
CA GLY A 175 -1.19 -5.25 -0.17
C GLY A 175 -0.01 -6.23 -0.12
N ALA A 176 -0.09 -7.20 0.77
CA ALA A 176 0.87 -8.28 1.00
C ALA A 176 0.17 -9.46 1.70
N CYS A 177 0.73 -10.66 1.58
CA CYS A 177 0.23 -11.88 2.24
C CYS A 177 1.36 -12.90 2.45
N TYR A 178 1.25 -13.78 3.43
CA TYR A 178 2.35 -14.68 3.85
C TYR A 178 1.93 -16.08 4.28
N ASP A 179 0.63 -16.38 4.33
CA ASP A 179 0.09 -17.68 4.74
C ASP A 179 -1.25 -17.99 4.05
N TYR A 180 -1.89 -19.11 4.40
CA TYR A 180 -3.18 -19.49 3.81
C TYR A 180 -4.26 -18.44 4.11
N GLU A 181 -4.27 -17.92 5.34
CA GLU A 181 -5.30 -17.00 5.81
C GLU A 181 -5.25 -15.69 5.00
N THR A 182 -4.09 -15.05 4.99
CA THR A 182 -3.86 -13.77 4.30
C THR A 182 -3.91 -13.92 2.77
N CYS A 183 -3.32 -14.97 2.20
CA CYS A 183 -3.24 -15.09 0.74
C CYS A 183 -4.54 -15.63 0.10
N ILE A 184 -5.27 -16.50 0.78
CA ILE A 184 -6.38 -17.26 0.16
C ILE A 184 -7.73 -16.89 0.75
N LYS A 185 -7.89 -16.91 2.07
CA LYS A 185 -9.19 -16.61 2.69
C LYS A 185 -9.50 -15.12 2.65
N LEU A 186 -8.56 -14.30 3.10
CA LEU A 186 -8.73 -12.86 3.20
C LEU A 186 -8.31 -12.13 1.91
N SER A 187 -7.49 -12.77 1.08
CA SER A 187 -6.98 -12.19 -0.18
C SER A 187 -6.42 -10.77 0.03
N THR A 188 -5.56 -10.59 1.04
CA THR A 188 -5.04 -9.28 1.42
C THR A 188 -4.11 -8.67 0.37
N ALA A 189 -3.70 -9.42 -0.64
CA ALA A 189 -2.87 -8.92 -1.73
C ALA A 189 -3.54 -9.09 -3.10
N LEU A 190 -3.17 -8.23 -4.05
CA LEU A 190 -3.44 -8.46 -5.46
C LEU A 190 -2.80 -9.78 -5.89
N SER A 191 -3.64 -10.73 -6.31
CA SER A 191 -3.21 -12.07 -6.69
C SER A 191 -2.94 -12.23 -8.19
N SER A 192 -3.46 -11.31 -9.00
CA SER A 192 -3.44 -11.33 -10.46
C SER A 192 -3.28 -9.90 -11.01
N PHE A 193 -2.93 -9.77 -12.29
CA PHE A 193 -2.65 -8.47 -12.90
C PHE A 193 -3.88 -7.54 -12.89
N SER A 194 -3.70 -6.33 -12.38
CA SER A 194 -4.67 -5.24 -12.46
C SER A 194 -3.99 -3.93 -12.85
N PRO A 195 -4.41 -3.25 -13.93
CA PRO A 195 -3.78 -2.02 -14.38
C PRO A 195 -4.20 -0.80 -13.54
N GLU A 196 -3.26 0.11 -13.32
CA GLU A 196 -3.53 1.46 -12.87
C GLU A 196 -4.20 2.28 -13.98
N SER A 197 -5.24 3.04 -13.67
CA SER A 197 -5.98 3.86 -14.66
C SER A 197 -6.55 5.17 -14.10
N SER A 198 -6.29 5.44 -12.81
CA SER A 198 -6.83 6.58 -12.09
C SER A 198 -5.73 7.51 -11.59
N GLY A 199 -6.11 8.66 -11.02
CA GLY A 199 -5.17 9.64 -10.48
C GLY A 199 -4.13 10.10 -11.50
N VAL A 200 -2.84 9.97 -11.16
CA VAL A 200 -1.72 10.33 -12.06
C VAL A 200 -1.61 9.43 -13.28
N PHE A 201 -2.30 8.30 -13.33
CA PHE A 201 -2.37 7.41 -14.50
C PHE A 201 -3.51 7.78 -15.46
N ASN A 202 -4.42 8.68 -15.06
CA ASN A 202 -5.30 9.35 -16.00
C ASN A 202 -4.55 10.47 -16.73
N TYR A 203 -3.92 10.14 -17.85
CA TYR A 203 -3.12 11.09 -18.65
C TYR A 203 -3.94 12.17 -19.35
N ALA A 204 -5.28 11.99 -19.41
CA ALA A 204 -6.19 12.97 -19.97
C ALA A 204 -6.54 14.10 -18.98
N GLU A 205 -6.23 13.93 -17.70
CA GLU A 205 -6.49 14.95 -16.67
C GLU A 205 -5.56 16.16 -16.85
N PRO A 206 -6.09 17.37 -17.14
CA PRO A 206 -5.27 18.54 -17.39
C PRO A 206 -4.33 18.94 -16.25
N SER A 207 -4.72 18.72 -14.98
CA SER A 207 -3.86 19.04 -13.83
C SER A 207 -2.84 17.95 -13.47
N ASN A 208 -2.80 16.83 -14.21
CA ASN A 208 -1.90 15.72 -13.90
C ASN A 208 -0.41 16.14 -14.00
N PRO A 209 0.39 16.03 -12.91
CA PRO A 209 1.79 16.50 -12.88
C PRO A 209 2.71 15.74 -13.84
N ILE A 210 2.34 14.53 -14.26
CA ILE A 210 3.11 13.70 -15.20
C ILE A 210 2.42 13.52 -16.57
N GLY A 211 1.15 13.96 -16.68
CA GLY A 211 0.32 13.82 -17.87
C GLY A 211 0.71 14.71 -19.05
N GLY A 212 -0.10 14.66 -20.11
CA GLY A 212 0.11 15.46 -21.32
C GLY A 212 1.37 15.09 -22.12
N ASN A 213 1.79 13.82 -22.07
CA ASN A 213 2.98 13.28 -22.73
C ASN A 213 4.31 13.92 -22.28
N ARG A 214 4.32 14.61 -21.14
CA ARG A 214 5.52 15.26 -20.58
C ARG A 214 6.49 14.26 -19.96
N TRP A 215 5.97 13.12 -19.52
CA TRP A 215 6.75 12.03 -18.94
C TRP A 215 6.46 10.74 -19.69
N THR A 216 7.48 9.89 -19.81
CA THR A 216 7.31 8.48 -20.08
C THR A 216 7.12 7.74 -18.76
N THR A 217 6.05 6.97 -18.59
CA THR A 217 5.83 6.22 -17.34
C THR A 217 5.86 4.74 -17.59
N VAL A 218 6.59 4.04 -16.74
CA VAL A 218 6.64 2.59 -16.65
C VAL A 218 6.07 2.22 -15.29
N VAL A 219 4.92 1.54 -15.28
CA VAL A 219 4.32 1.01 -14.06
C VAL A 219 4.77 -0.42 -13.92
N ASN A 220 5.62 -0.69 -12.94
CA ASN A 220 5.88 -2.03 -12.44
C ASN A 220 4.64 -2.48 -11.66
N ASN A 221 3.69 -3.10 -12.38
CA ASN A 221 2.46 -3.59 -11.79
C ASN A 221 2.73 -4.64 -10.72
N TYR A 222 1.80 -4.77 -9.78
CA TYR A 222 1.93 -5.62 -8.63
C TYR A 222 0.85 -6.68 -8.62
N CYS A 223 1.27 -7.93 -8.43
CA CYS A 223 0.34 -9.06 -8.31
C CYS A 223 0.97 -10.24 -7.55
N THR A 224 1.97 -9.99 -6.70
CA THR A 224 2.86 -11.05 -6.16
C THR A 224 2.83 -11.20 -4.65
N GLY A 225 2.09 -10.39 -3.90
CA GLY A 225 1.93 -10.52 -2.44
C GLY A 225 3.19 -10.28 -1.58
N ASP A 226 4.34 -9.96 -2.20
CA ASP A 226 5.67 -9.85 -1.58
C ASP A 226 6.33 -8.45 -1.63
N ALA A 227 5.56 -7.38 -1.83
CA ALA A 227 6.04 -6.00 -2.01
C ALA A 227 7.28 -5.87 -2.91
N PHE A 228 7.30 -6.59 -4.04
CA PHE A 228 8.37 -6.59 -5.06
C PHE A 228 9.69 -7.25 -4.63
N MET A 229 9.69 -8.07 -3.57
CA MET A 229 10.92 -8.61 -2.99
C MET A 229 11.12 -10.12 -3.16
N GLY A 230 10.08 -10.89 -3.47
CA GLY A 230 10.16 -12.35 -3.56
C GLY A 230 10.86 -12.86 -4.84
N THR A 231 11.68 -13.90 -4.73
CA THR A 231 12.49 -14.46 -5.83
C THR A 231 12.00 -15.83 -6.30
N ASN A 232 10.81 -15.87 -6.90
CA ASN A 232 10.17 -17.07 -7.45
C ASN A 232 10.01 -18.21 -6.44
N LYS A 233 9.57 -17.87 -5.23
CA LYS A 233 9.34 -18.85 -4.16
C LYS A 233 7.89 -19.34 -4.23
N THR A 234 7.71 -20.55 -4.76
CA THR A 234 6.42 -21.25 -4.67
C THR A 234 6.23 -21.82 -3.27
N GLN A 235 5.13 -21.47 -2.61
CA GLN A 235 4.67 -22.04 -1.35
C GLN A 235 3.37 -22.80 -1.58
N THR A 236 3.21 -23.92 -0.86
CA THR A 236 1.91 -24.57 -0.72
C THR A 236 1.42 -24.30 0.69
N PHE A 237 0.40 -23.46 0.82
CA PHE A 237 -0.26 -23.23 2.09
C PHE A 237 -1.45 -24.16 2.23
N THR A 238 -1.65 -24.71 3.42
CA THR A 238 -2.79 -25.58 3.73
C THR A 238 -3.53 -25.04 4.94
N ASP A 239 -4.85 -25.00 4.84
CA ASP A 239 -5.76 -24.62 5.91
C ASP A 239 -5.96 -25.77 6.92
N GLU A 240 -4.91 -26.08 7.67
CA GLU A 240 -4.94 -27.10 8.73
C GLU A 240 -5.26 -26.46 10.09
N PRO A 241 -6.13 -27.07 10.93
CA PRO A 241 -6.87 -28.33 10.71
C PRO A 241 -8.28 -28.12 10.13
N PHE A 242 -8.61 -26.92 9.64
CA PHE A 242 -9.99 -26.50 9.37
C PHE A 242 -10.58 -27.12 8.11
N SER A 243 -10.07 -26.74 6.92
CA SER A 243 -10.61 -27.23 5.64
C SER A 243 -9.70 -28.21 4.92
N ASN A 244 -8.41 -28.31 5.32
CA ASN A 244 -7.36 -29.10 4.67
C ASN A 244 -7.25 -28.84 3.16
N LYS A 245 -7.74 -27.69 2.70
CA LYS A 245 -7.53 -27.21 1.35
C LYS A 245 -6.13 -26.63 1.25
N SER A 246 -5.48 -26.88 0.13
CA SER A 246 -4.18 -26.30 -0.18
C SER A 246 -4.27 -25.38 -1.38
N ALA A 247 -3.47 -24.32 -1.36
CA ALA A 247 -3.27 -23.42 -2.48
C ALA A 247 -1.78 -23.23 -2.75
N GLU A 248 -1.44 -23.14 -4.03
CA GLU A 248 -0.10 -22.77 -4.48
C GLU A 248 -0.02 -21.24 -4.61
N VAL A 249 1.01 -20.65 -4.02
CA VAL A 249 1.24 -19.21 -3.97
C VAL A 249 2.65 -18.93 -4.48
N HIS A 250 2.78 -17.98 -5.40
CA HIS A 250 4.04 -17.63 -6.05
C HIS A 250 4.52 -16.22 -5.67
N PHE A 251 5.55 -16.13 -4.82
CA PHE A 251 6.22 -14.87 -4.51
C PHE A 251 7.31 -14.58 -5.54
N ASN A 252 6.99 -13.77 -6.55
CA ASN A 252 7.83 -13.53 -7.74
C ASN A 252 8.13 -12.05 -8.03
N GLY A 253 7.94 -11.16 -7.04
CA GLY A 253 8.02 -9.72 -7.21
C GLY A 253 9.38 -9.21 -7.66
N ALA A 254 10.48 -9.78 -7.16
CA ALA A 254 11.82 -9.40 -7.57
C ALA A 254 12.13 -9.86 -9.01
N THR A 255 11.72 -11.08 -9.36
CA THR A 255 11.83 -11.60 -10.73
C THR A 255 11.06 -10.72 -11.72
N ASN A 256 9.82 -10.36 -11.38
CA ASN A 256 9.00 -9.48 -12.20
C ASN A 256 9.64 -8.10 -12.35
N THR A 257 10.12 -7.51 -11.24
CA THR A 257 10.79 -6.20 -11.23
C THR A 257 12.04 -6.19 -12.12
N LEU A 258 12.90 -7.20 -11.99
CA LEU A 258 14.08 -7.34 -12.84
C LEU A 258 13.72 -7.44 -14.33
N ALA A 259 12.65 -8.17 -14.68
CA ALA A 259 12.22 -8.25 -16.08
C ALA A 259 11.74 -6.89 -16.63
N VAL A 260 11.05 -6.09 -15.83
CA VAL A 260 10.66 -4.71 -16.23
C VAL A 260 11.89 -3.82 -16.37
N LEU A 261 12.84 -3.90 -15.43
CA LEU A 261 14.07 -3.12 -15.45
C LEU A 261 14.99 -3.51 -16.61
N ASP A 262 15.12 -4.80 -16.92
CA ASP A 262 15.87 -5.29 -18.09
C ASP A 262 15.27 -4.76 -19.39
N TRP A 263 13.93 -4.75 -19.49
CA TRP A 263 13.26 -4.13 -20.63
C TRP A 263 13.52 -2.62 -20.66
N PHE A 264 13.42 -1.92 -19.52
CA PHE A 264 13.64 -0.47 -19.43
C PHE A 264 15.08 -0.10 -19.80
N ALA A 265 16.07 -0.85 -19.34
CA ALA A 265 17.49 -0.68 -19.65
C ALA A 265 17.76 -0.66 -21.15
N ALA A 266 17.02 -1.45 -21.93
CA ALA A 266 17.13 -1.52 -23.38
C ALA A 266 16.51 -0.32 -24.13
N GLN A 267 15.82 0.58 -23.44
CA GLN A 267 15.14 1.73 -24.05
C GLN A 267 16.01 2.99 -24.07
N PRO A 268 15.85 3.90 -25.05
CA PRO A 268 16.51 5.21 -25.04
C PRO A 268 16.26 6.04 -23.77
N GLU A 269 15.16 5.78 -23.08
CA GLU A 269 14.68 6.45 -21.88
C GLU A 269 15.53 6.15 -20.63
N SER A 270 16.28 5.04 -20.61
CA SER A 270 17.15 4.64 -19.49
C SER A 270 18.50 5.35 -19.46
N LYS A 271 18.79 6.19 -20.47
CA LYS A 271 20.08 6.91 -20.54
C LYS A 271 20.29 7.76 -19.29
N PRO A 272 21.51 7.78 -18.71
CA PRO A 272 21.79 8.57 -17.51
C PRO A 272 21.55 10.08 -17.64
N SER A 273 21.51 10.62 -18.86
CA SER A 273 21.18 12.03 -19.13
C SER A 273 19.70 12.36 -18.90
N ASN A 274 18.83 11.35 -18.87
CA ASN A 274 17.40 11.52 -18.68
C ASN A 274 17.09 11.55 -17.18
N LYS A 275 16.11 12.38 -16.79
CA LYS A 275 15.58 12.38 -15.43
C LYS A 275 14.78 11.10 -15.22
N LEU A 276 15.17 10.28 -14.25
CA LEU A 276 14.40 9.14 -13.78
C LEU A 276 13.86 9.45 -12.39
N ALA A 277 12.56 9.69 -12.28
CA ALA A 277 11.85 9.67 -11.01
C ALA A 277 11.41 8.23 -10.72
N VAL A 278 11.45 7.84 -9.45
CA VAL A 278 10.90 6.58 -8.97
C VAL A 278 9.76 6.91 -8.02
N GLY A 279 8.69 6.13 -8.02
CA GLY A 279 7.67 6.27 -7.00
C GLY A 279 6.91 4.99 -6.79
N GLY A 280 6.00 5.00 -5.83
CA GLY A 280 5.09 3.90 -5.62
C GLY A 280 4.13 4.21 -4.51
N CYS A 281 3.02 3.45 -4.47
CA CYS A 281 2.08 3.53 -3.37
C CYS A 281 1.98 2.24 -2.56
N SER A 282 1.74 2.29 -1.25
CA SER A 282 1.44 1.11 -0.43
C SER A 282 2.63 0.14 -0.45
N ALA A 283 2.37 -1.15 -0.72
CA ALA A 283 3.41 -2.14 -1.04
C ALA A 283 4.41 -1.66 -2.12
N GLY A 284 3.98 -0.80 -3.04
CA GLY A 284 4.85 -0.16 -4.03
C GLY A 284 5.70 0.97 -3.47
N SER A 285 5.24 1.71 -2.44
CA SER A 285 6.11 2.65 -1.71
C SER A 285 7.22 1.89 -0.99
N LEU A 286 6.89 0.74 -0.38
CA LEU A 286 7.89 -0.18 0.17
C LEU A 286 8.85 -0.66 -0.93
N GLY A 287 8.32 -1.11 -2.08
CA GLY A 287 9.13 -1.50 -3.23
C GLY A 287 10.10 -0.40 -3.69
N ALA A 288 9.62 0.84 -3.83
CA ALA A 288 10.47 1.98 -4.19
C ALA A 288 11.59 2.23 -3.15
N GLN A 289 11.30 2.05 -1.86
CA GLN A 289 12.29 2.15 -0.77
C GLN A 289 13.33 1.02 -0.81
N PHE A 290 12.89 -0.23 -1.00
CA PHE A 290 13.77 -1.40 -1.06
C PHE A 290 14.68 -1.40 -2.28
N TRP A 291 14.14 -1.05 -3.45
CA TRP A 291 14.88 -1.01 -4.72
C TRP A 291 15.66 0.30 -4.92
N SER A 292 15.54 1.28 -4.02
CA SER A 292 16.08 2.63 -4.20
C SER A 292 17.57 2.65 -4.51
N LYS A 293 18.39 1.96 -3.72
CA LYS A 293 19.84 1.86 -3.94
C LYS A 293 20.16 1.25 -5.32
N TYR A 294 19.51 0.14 -5.65
CA TYR A 294 19.70 -0.53 -6.94
C TYR A 294 19.37 0.40 -8.11
N LEU A 295 18.26 1.15 -8.03
CA LEU A 295 17.82 2.08 -9.06
C LEU A 295 18.74 3.31 -9.19
N VAL A 296 19.27 3.82 -8.08
CA VAL A 296 20.26 4.90 -8.12
C VAL A 296 21.56 4.41 -8.76
N GLU A 297 22.09 3.26 -8.33
CA GLU A 297 23.37 2.74 -8.80
C GLU A 297 23.35 2.29 -10.26
N ASN A 298 22.25 1.69 -10.72
CA ASN A 298 22.18 1.07 -12.05
C ASN A 298 21.42 1.91 -13.09
N TYR A 299 20.52 2.80 -12.66
CA TYR A 299 19.64 3.57 -13.55
C TYR A 299 19.69 5.08 -13.33
N ASN A 300 20.57 5.56 -12.44
CA ASN A 300 20.72 6.99 -12.11
C ASN A 300 19.38 7.62 -11.68
N ALA A 301 18.57 6.88 -10.92
CA ALA A 301 17.34 7.40 -10.33
C ALA A 301 17.64 8.69 -9.56
N SER A 302 16.91 9.75 -9.89
CA SER A 302 17.24 11.12 -9.53
C SER A 302 16.37 11.71 -8.44
N ASN A 303 15.19 11.14 -8.20
CA ASN A 303 14.29 11.54 -7.13
C ASN A 303 13.23 10.45 -6.85
N PHE A 304 12.71 10.40 -5.62
CA PHE A 304 11.73 9.40 -5.18
C PHE A 304 10.43 10.05 -4.67
N VAL A 305 9.27 9.50 -5.02
CA VAL A 305 7.96 9.86 -4.45
C VAL A 305 7.33 8.63 -3.80
N LEU A 306 7.31 8.64 -2.47
CA LEU A 306 6.81 7.56 -1.62
C LEU A 306 5.39 7.91 -1.18
N ASP A 307 4.39 7.21 -1.69
CA ASP A 307 2.99 7.44 -1.34
C ASP A 307 2.52 6.35 -0.36
N SER A 308 2.21 6.73 0.87
CA SER A 308 1.51 5.88 1.83
C SER A 308 2.14 4.49 2.03
N TYR A 309 3.31 4.43 2.67
CA TYR A 309 3.70 3.38 3.64
C TYR A 309 5.00 3.78 4.33
N ILE A 310 5.04 3.71 5.66
CA ILE A 310 6.26 3.78 6.47
C ILE A 310 6.46 2.45 7.20
N GLY A 311 7.70 2.02 7.39
CA GLY A 311 8.06 0.67 7.82
C GLY A 311 7.72 0.24 9.23
N ASP A 312 6.48 0.44 9.69
CA ASP A 312 5.99 -0.07 10.97
C ASP A 312 5.63 -1.56 10.84
N PHE A 313 6.58 -2.43 11.18
CA PHE A 313 6.40 -3.87 11.14
C PHE A 313 6.27 -4.46 12.55
N SER A 314 5.28 -5.32 12.74
CA SER A 314 5.11 -6.06 13.99
C SER A 314 6.12 -7.21 14.09
N ALA A 315 6.24 -7.78 15.29
CA ALA A 315 7.21 -8.86 15.55
C ALA A 315 7.15 -10.05 14.58
N PRO A 316 5.96 -10.58 14.23
CA PRO A 316 5.85 -11.71 13.31
C PRO A 316 6.32 -11.42 11.88
N THR A 317 6.32 -10.16 11.42
CA THR A 317 6.66 -9.81 10.03
C THR A 317 8.06 -10.27 9.61
N GLY A 318 9.01 -10.35 10.55
CA GLY A 318 10.34 -10.88 10.24
C GLY A 318 10.31 -12.35 9.77
N GLY A 319 9.42 -13.17 10.33
CA GLY A 319 9.20 -14.55 9.88
C GLY A 319 8.57 -14.62 8.49
N ASP A 320 7.63 -13.72 8.21
CA ASP A 320 6.87 -13.67 6.95
C ASP A 320 7.77 -13.36 5.75
N LEU A 321 8.77 -12.49 5.93
CA LEU A 321 9.79 -12.20 4.91
C LEU A 321 10.58 -13.45 4.49
N ASN A 322 10.83 -14.38 5.43
CA ASN A 322 11.45 -15.67 5.10
C ASN A 322 10.51 -16.53 4.24
N VAL A 323 9.21 -16.51 4.51
CA VAL A 323 8.21 -17.26 3.73
C VAL A 323 8.19 -16.81 2.28
N MET A 324 8.35 -15.51 2.03
CA MET A 324 8.43 -14.89 0.70
C MET A 324 9.80 -15.06 0.02
N GLY A 325 10.85 -15.45 0.75
CA GLY A 325 12.21 -15.61 0.22
C GLY A 325 12.97 -14.29 0.05
N VAL A 326 12.62 -13.28 0.84
CA VAL A 326 13.13 -11.90 0.68
C VAL A 326 14.59 -11.74 1.12
N CYS A 327 15.06 -12.52 2.09
CA CYS A 327 16.37 -12.29 2.71
C CYS A 327 17.53 -12.35 1.71
N ASP A 328 17.48 -13.28 0.74
CA ASP A 328 18.49 -13.39 -0.31
C ASP A 328 18.43 -12.21 -1.29
N THR A 329 17.23 -11.76 -1.65
CA THR A 329 17.01 -10.56 -2.47
C THR A 329 17.57 -9.32 -1.79
N GLY A 330 17.27 -9.18 -0.50
CA GLY A 330 17.73 -8.09 0.35
C GLY A 330 19.26 -7.96 0.32
N ALA A 331 19.95 -9.07 0.57
CA ALA A 331 21.40 -9.13 0.59
C ALA A 331 22.04 -8.88 -0.79
N ASN A 332 21.48 -9.47 -1.85
CA ASN A 332 22.12 -9.51 -3.16
C ASN A 332 21.76 -8.32 -4.08
N LEU A 333 20.54 -7.79 -3.95
CA LEU A 333 20.01 -6.77 -4.89
C LEU A 333 19.71 -5.44 -4.20
N MET A 334 19.20 -5.47 -2.97
CA MET A 334 18.74 -4.25 -2.28
C MET A 334 19.81 -3.63 -1.39
N GLY A 335 20.99 -4.25 -1.33
CA GLY A 335 22.15 -3.73 -0.60
C GLY A 335 21.99 -3.76 0.92
N TRP A 336 21.17 -4.68 1.45
CA TRP A 336 21.05 -4.88 2.89
C TRP A 336 22.41 -5.19 3.51
N THR A 337 22.63 -4.61 4.69
CA THR A 337 23.85 -4.91 5.45
C THR A 337 23.82 -6.36 5.95
N PRO A 338 24.97 -6.92 6.37
CA PRO A 338 24.99 -8.24 7.00
C PRO A 338 24.08 -8.34 8.24
N GLU A 339 23.88 -7.23 8.95
CA GLU A 339 22.99 -7.14 10.11
C GLU A 339 21.52 -7.31 9.71
N TYR A 340 21.04 -6.53 8.71
CA TYR A 340 19.68 -6.67 8.19
C TYR A 340 19.44 -8.05 7.58
N THR A 341 20.43 -8.59 6.87
CA THR A 341 20.36 -9.95 6.31
C THR A 341 20.21 -11.00 7.42
N ALA A 342 20.96 -10.86 8.52
CA ALA A 342 20.85 -11.75 9.66
C ALA A 342 19.51 -11.60 10.40
N ALA A 343 19.03 -10.37 10.57
CA ALA A 343 17.73 -10.06 11.17
C ALA A 343 16.56 -10.58 10.32
N CYS A 344 16.71 -10.61 9.00
CA CYS A 344 15.72 -11.27 8.15
C CYS A 344 15.73 -12.78 8.41
N ALA A 345 16.90 -13.42 8.31
CA ALA A 345 17.04 -14.87 8.37
C ALA A 345 16.60 -15.48 9.72
N ASN A 346 16.72 -14.74 10.83
CA ASN A 346 16.30 -15.19 12.16
C ASN A 346 14.87 -14.75 12.54
N GLY A 347 14.19 -13.99 11.68
CA GLY A 347 12.85 -13.46 11.93
C GLY A 347 12.78 -12.23 12.86
N SER A 348 13.90 -11.56 13.13
CA SER A 348 13.99 -10.39 14.02
C SER A 348 14.02 -9.04 13.29
N MET A 349 13.58 -8.99 12.02
CA MET A 349 13.58 -7.74 11.24
C MET A 349 12.79 -6.59 11.90
N HIS A 350 11.76 -6.92 12.68
CA HIS A 350 10.97 -5.98 13.46
C HIS A 350 11.74 -5.25 14.56
N GLU A 351 12.90 -5.77 14.96
CA GLU A 351 13.78 -5.14 15.96
C GLU A 351 14.66 -4.04 15.34
N MET A 352 14.69 -3.94 14.01
CA MET A 352 15.46 -2.92 13.30
C MET A 352 14.74 -1.57 13.39
N SER A 353 15.48 -0.52 13.71
CA SER A 353 14.93 0.81 14.02
C SER A 353 14.19 1.49 12.87
N ASP A 354 14.43 1.04 11.63
CA ASP A 354 13.68 1.31 10.41
C ASP A 354 14.40 0.63 9.23
N PHE A 355 13.68 0.17 8.20
CA PHE A 355 14.31 -0.54 7.07
C PHE A 355 14.83 0.38 5.96
N PHE A 356 14.29 1.59 5.82
CA PHE A 356 14.66 2.49 4.72
C PHE A 356 15.87 3.37 5.05
N GLY A 357 16.09 3.70 6.31
CA GLY A 357 17.19 4.55 6.80
C GLY A 357 18.56 4.23 6.19
N PRO A 358 19.03 2.96 6.19
CA PRO A 358 20.31 2.61 5.57
C PRO A 358 20.36 2.84 4.05
N ASN A 359 19.25 2.59 3.35
CA ASN A 359 19.15 2.87 1.92
C ASN A 359 19.13 4.37 1.67
N LEU A 360 18.39 5.14 2.48
CA LEU A 360 18.36 6.60 2.44
C LEU A 360 19.74 7.21 2.65
N GLU A 361 20.51 6.70 3.63
CA GLU A 361 21.90 7.09 3.85
C GLU A 361 22.77 6.82 2.62
N ALA A 362 22.63 5.64 2.02
CA ALA A 362 23.43 5.23 0.87
C ALA A 362 23.16 6.04 -0.40
N ILE A 363 21.92 6.51 -0.60
CA ILE A 363 21.53 7.28 -1.79
C ILE A 363 21.54 8.80 -1.58
N SER A 364 21.76 9.28 -0.35
CA SER A 364 21.86 10.71 -0.07
C SER A 364 22.96 11.36 -0.94
N PRO A 365 22.72 12.52 -1.59
CA PRO A 365 21.63 13.48 -1.32
C PRO A 365 20.44 13.39 -2.30
N VAL A 366 20.11 12.22 -2.87
CA VAL A 366 18.96 12.08 -3.78
C VAL A 366 17.67 12.62 -3.11
N PRO A 367 16.94 13.56 -3.73
CA PRO A 367 15.70 14.12 -3.17
C PRO A 367 14.59 13.08 -3.07
N ILE A 368 13.84 13.13 -1.96
CA ILE A 368 12.72 12.20 -1.69
C ILE A 368 11.53 12.98 -1.15
N ALA A 369 10.35 12.70 -1.69
CA ALA A 369 9.08 13.16 -1.18
C ALA A 369 8.32 11.99 -0.58
N TYR A 370 7.80 12.14 0.63
CA TYR A 370 6.78 11.27 1.19
C TYR A 370 5.42 11.96 1.16
N VAL A 371 4.38 11.28 0.74
CA VAL A 371 3.00 11.74 0.88
C VAL A 371 2.15 10.69 1.58
N GLY A 372 1.21 11.11 2.42
CA GLY A 372 0.38 10.15 3.15
C GLY A 372 -0.63 10.78 4.09
N SER A 373 -1.24 9.93 4.91
CA SER A 373 -2.26 10.30 5.90
C SER A 373 -1.74 10.16 7.32
N LEU A 374 -2.14 11.09 8.19
CA LEU A 374 -1.87 10.99 9.63
C LEU A 374 -2.57 9.78 10.28
N ASN A 375 -3.66 9.30 9.67
CA ASN A 375 -4.48 8.19 10.16
C ASN A 375 -4.69 7.09 9.12
N ASP A 376 -3.73 6.85 8.23
CA ASP A 376 -3.80 5.83 7.16
C ASP A 376 -4.39 4.50 7.66
N ILE A 377 -5.62 4.19 7.23
CA ILE A 377 -6.37 3.04 7.75
C ILE A 377 -5.75 1.72 7.32
N VAL A 378 -5.11 1.67 6.16
CA VAL A 378 -4.55 0.43 5.61
C VAL A 378 -3.25 0.09 6.32
N GLN A 379 -2.36 1.05 6.56
CA GLN A 379 -1.15 0.81 7.35
C GLN A 379 -1.49 0.33 8.77
N LYS A 380 -2.47 0.98 9.43
CA LYS A 380 -2.95 0.54 10.75
C LYS A 380 -3.53 -0.88 10.70
N SER A 381 -4.29 -1.20 9.66
CA SER A 381 -4.90 -2.53 9.49
C SER A 381 -3.84 -3.61 9.25
N TYR A 382 -2.82 -3.33 8.44
CA TYR A 382 -1.71 -4.25 8.21
C TYR A 382 -0.93 -4.54 9.48
N TYR A 383 -0.65 -3.52 10.28
CA TYR A 383 -0.04 -3.71 11.59
C TYR A 383 -0.87 -4.64 12.47
N VAL A 384 -2.20 -4.43 12.52
CA VAL A 384 -3.09 -5.28 13.33
C VAL A 384 -3.06 -6.73 12.84
N ILE A 385 -3.17 -6.94 11.52
CA ILE A 385 -3.12 -8.28 10.92
C ILE A 385 -1.84 -8.98 11.34
N THR A 386 -0.68 -8.38 11.09
CA THR A 386 0.61 -9.01 11.36
C THR A 386 0.92 -9.12 12.86
N ALA A 387 0.36 -8.26 13.71
CA ALA A 387 0.56 -8.32 15.17
C ALA A 387 -0.37 -9.35 15.85
N SER A 388 -1.40 -9.84 15.15
CA SER A 388 -2.48 -10.66 15.71
C SER A 388 -2.37 -12.16 15.43
N ASN A 389 -1.21 -12.65 14.94
CA ASN A 389 -0.91 -14.03 14.49
C ASN A 389 -1.12 -15.19 15.50
N ASP A 390 -2.06 -15.08 16.45
CA ASP A 390 -2.55 -16.17 17.29
C ASP A 390 -4.06 -16.33 17.08
N ASP A 391 -4.42 -17.31 16.24
CA ASP A 391 -5.78 -17.64 15.75
C ASP A 391 -6.81 -17.95 16.86
N SER A 392 -6.41 -17.95 18.13
CA SER A 392 -7.23 -18.45 19.22
C SER A 392 -7.86 -17.38 20.12
N ILE A 393 -7.50 -16.09 20.02
CA ILE A 393 -7.94 -15.10 21.01
C ILE A 393 -8.21 -13.71 20.38
N ILE A 394 -9.39 -13.15 20.66
CA ILE A 394 -9.81 -11.76 20.37
C ILE A 394 -8.87 -10.71 21.01
N THR A 395 -8.24 -11.09 22.11
CA THR A 395 -7.37 -10.24 22.94
C THR A 395 -6.13 -9.72 22.19
N PRO A 396 -5.31 -10.55 21.51
CA PRO A 396 -4.25 -10.09 20.59
C PRO A 396 -4.72 -9.04 19.57
N PHE A 397 -5.83 -9.29 18.88
CA PHE A 397 -6.39 -8.34 17.91
C PHE A 397 -6.78 -7.01 18.56
N LEU A 398 -7.55 -7.04 19.66
CA LEU A 398 -7.96 -5.84 20.39
C LEU A 398 -6.76 -5.07 20.96
N ARG A 399 -5.73 -5.79 21.41
CA ARG A 399 -4.48 -5.18 21.88
C ARG A 399 -3.77 -4.46 20.75
N ALA A 400 -3.54 -5.13 19.62
CA ALA A 400 -2.89 -4.54 18.46
C ALA A 400 -3.65 -3.30 17.94
N LEU A 401 -4.99 -3.38 17.88
CA LEU A 401 -5.85 -2.27 17.50
C LEU A 401 -5.73 -1.08 18.47
N THR A 402 -5.72 -1.35 19.78
CA THR A 402 -5.58 -0.29 20.79
C THR A 402 -4.20 0.35 20.73
N GLU A 403 -3.17 -0.46 20.56
CA GLU A 403 -1.78 -0.03 20.45
C GLU A 403 -1.62 0.89 19.23
N ILE A 404 -1.96 0.41 18.03
CA ILE A 404 -1.72 1.13 16.79
C ILE A 404 -2.47 2.46 16.72
N GLN A 405 -3.65 2.57 17.34
CA GLN A 405 -4.37 3.84 17.38
C GLN A 405 -3.67 4.92 18.19
N SER A 406 -2.85 4.53 19.16
CA SER A 406 -2.06 5.46 19.97
C SER A 406 -0.63 5.67 19.45
N THR A 407 -0.07 4.69 18.74
CA THR A 407 1.35 4.70 18.35
C THR A 407 1.61 5.10 16.90
N PHE A 408 0.66 4.90 15.99
CA PHE A 408 0.90 5.10 14.55
C PHE A 408 1.33 6.52 14.19
N THR A 409 0.55 7.54 14.57
CA THR A 409 0.88 8.94 14.21
C THR A 409 2.20 9.41 14.85
N PRO A 410 2.47 9.16 16.14
CA PRO A 410 3.79 9.43 16.71
C PRO A 410 4.93 8.72 15.96
N TYR A 411 4.79 7.43 15.67
CA TYR A 411 5.78 6.65 14.93
C TYR A 411 6.03 7.23 13.53
N LEU A 412 4.96 7.63 12.82
CA LEU A 412 5.04 8.29 11.52
C LEU A 412 5.84 9.59 11.56
N LEU A 413 5.51 10.48 12.50
CA LEU A 413 6.17 11.78 12.58
C LEU A 413 7.63 11.64 13.01
N ASP A 414 7.94 10.74 13.95
CA ASP A 414 9.32 10.47 14.40
C ASP A 414 10.16 9.86 13.25
N THR A 415 9.59 8.92 12.49
CA THR A 415 10.27 8.26 11.36
C THR A 415 10.57 9.27 10.24
N LEU A 416 9.57 10.06 9.83
CA LEU A 416 9.77 11.10 8.82
C LEU A 416 10.74 12.18 9.30
N GLY A 417 10.68 12.55 10.58
CA GLY A 417 11.64 13.46 11.20
C GLY A 417 13.08 12.91 11.14
N SER A 418 13.27 11.62 11.45
CA SER A 418 14.55 10.94 11.33
C SER A 418 15.07 10.97 9.89
N TYR A 419 14.23 10.68 8.90
CA TYR A 419 14.62 10.76 7.48
C TYR A 419 15.08 12.14 7.04
N GLN A 420 14.46 13.21 7.55
CA GLN A 420 14.95 14.57 7.29
C GLN A 420 16.32 14.85 7.86
N THR A 421 16.71 14.16 8.95
CA THR A 421 18.07 14.29 9.50
C THR A 421 19.12 13.55 8.65
N ILE A 422 18.72 12.46 7.98
CA ILE A 422 19.58 11.67 7.09
C ILE A 422 19.72 12.34 5.71
N GLY A 423 18.58 12.69 5.10
CA GLY A 423 18.51 13.28 3.77
C GLY A 423 18.12 14.75 3.83
N SER A 424 19.06 15.65 3.53
CA SER A 424 18.79 17.10 3.55
C SER A 424 17.72 17.58 2.55
N GLN A 425 17.37 16.75 1.56
CA GLN A 425 16.31 16.99 0.58
C GLN A 425 15.11 16.05 0.77
N PHE A 426 15.00 15.39 1.92
CA PHE A 426 13.81 14.63 2.28
C PHE A 426 12.69 15.59 2.69
N SER A 427 11.56 15.49 1.98
CA SER A 427 10.38 16.32 2.16
C SER A 427 9.17 15.42 2.38
N TYR A 428 8.17 15.90 3.13
CA TYR A 428 6.92 15.18 3.28
C TYR A 428 5.69 16.09 3.36
N TYR A 429 4.56 15.54 2.92
CA TYR A 429 3.25 16.16 2.98
C TYR A 429 2.23 15.15 3.53
N LEU A 430 1.54 15.52 4.59
CA LEU A 430 0.57 14.69 5.30
C LEU A 430 -0.78 15.39 5.32
N VAL A 431 -1.85 14.63 5.10
CA VAL A 431 -3.22 15.11 5.33
C VAL A 431 -3.81 14.47 6.59
N ASP A 432 -4.75 15.18 7.22
CA ASP A 432 -5.50 14.65 8.35
C ASP A 432 -6.72 13.87 7.85
N SER A 433 -6.45 12.69 7.28
CA SER A 433 -7.47 11.77 6.78
C SER A 433 -7.10 10.33 7.14
N ASP A 434 -7.98 9.39 6.81
CA ASP A 434 -7.74 7.95 6.89
C ASP A 434 -7.41 7.32 5.53
N GLN A 435 -7.29 8.13 4.47
CA GLN A 435 -7.02 7.68 3.10
C GLN A 435 -5.70 6.94 3.00
N HIS A 436 -5.67 5.92 2.14
CA HIS A 436 -4.48 5.18 1.76
C HIS A 436 -4.26 5.30 0.26
N CYS A 437 -3.04 5.65 -0.14
CA CYS A 437 -2.69 6.10 -1.48
C CYS A 437 -3.38 7.39 -1.90
N PHE A 438 -2.62 8.27 -2.55
CA PHE A 438 -3.11 9.52 -3.11
C PHE A 438 -2.92 9.55 -4.61
N LEU A 439 -1.70 9.36 -5.10
CA LEU A 439 -1.36 9.51 -6.52
C LEU A 439 -2.16 8.60 -7.46
N PRO A 440 -2.43 7.31 -7.16
CA PRO A 440 -3.24 6.47 -8.04
C PRO A 440 -4.75 6.73 -7.93
N GLN A 441 -5.21 7.57 -6.98
CA GLN A 441 -6.63 7.75 -6.71
C GLN A 441 -7.25 8.85 -7.55
N ALA A 442 -8.50 8.65 -7.97
CA ALA A 442 -9.24 9.66 -8.76
C ALA A 442 -9.43 10.98 -8.00
N ASN A 443 -9.52 10.93 -6.67
CA ASN A 443 -9.65 12.10 -5.81
C ASN A 443 -8.34 12.85 -5.56
N PHE A 444 -7.21 12.44 -6.17
CA PHE A 444 -5.95 13.18 -6.12
C PHE A 444 -6.05 14.63 -6.61
N TYR A 445 -7.11 14.97 -7.34
CA TYR A 445 -7.38 16.29 -7.87
C TYR A 445 -8.44 17.06 -7.08
N ASP A 446 -9.04 16.45 -6.04
CA ASP A 446 -9.99 17.12 -5.17
C ASP A 446 -9.25 17.80 -4.02
N ALA A 447 -9.27 19.14 -4.02
CA ALA A 447 -8.63 19.94 -2.99
C ALA A 447 -9.11 19.60 -1.56
N ALA A 448 -10.35 19.14 -1.38
CA ALA A 448 -10.87 18.77 -0.06
C ALA A 448 -10.12 17.57 0.55
N ASP A 449 -9.68 16.64 -0.30
CA ASP A 449 -9.07 15.37 0.13
C ASP A 449 -7.54 15.48 0.28
N ILE A 450 -6.94 16.50 -0.33
CA ILE A 450 -5.48 16.64 -0.47
C ILE A 450 -4.89 17.89 0.19
N THR A 451 -5.72 18.69 0.87
CA THR A 451 -5.26 19.88 1.60
C THR A 451 -5.05 19.53 3.06
N ALA A 452 -3.82 19.74 3.57
CA ALA A 452 -3.59 19.63 4.99
C ALA A 452 -4.18 20.84 5.71
N ASN A 453 -4.87 20.60 6.83
CA ASN A 453 -5.54 21.64 7.64
C ASN A 453 -4.63 22.82 8.00
N ASP A 454 -3.32 22.57 8.16
CA ASP A 454 -2.31 23.57 8.57
C ASP A 454 -1.36 24.01 7.44
N ALA A 455 -1.51 23.49 6.21
CA ALA A 455 -0.65 23.84 5.07
C ALA A 455 -1.02 25.16 4.36
N GLY A 456 -2.06 25.86 4.85
CA GLY A 456 -2.62 27.00 4.13
C GLY A 456 -3.29 26.55 2.82
N ASN A 457 -2.90 27.16 1.69
CA ASN A 457 -3.47 26.85 0.36
C ASN A 457 -2.64 25.85 -0.45
N LEU A 458 -1.53 25.32 0.08
CA LEU A 458 -0.71 24.35 -0.64
C LEU A 458 -1.40 22.98 -0.61
N THR A 459 -1.73 22.42 -1.76
CA THR A 459 -2.29 21.07 -1.88
C THR A 459 -1.19 20.00 -2.02
N MET A 460 -1.50 18.72 -1.76
CA MET A 460 -0.58 17.63 -2.08
C MET A 460 -0.26 17.57 -3.58
N LEU A 461 -1.24 17.90 -4.44
CA LEU A 461 -1.03 18.01 -5.89
C LEU A 461 0.03 19.06 -6.22
N ASP A 462 -0.04 20.24 -5.61
CA ASP A 462 0.97 21.30 -5.77
C ASP A 462 2.34 20.81 -5.28
N PHE A 463 2.40 20.19 -4.10
CA PHE A 463 3.62 19.65 -3.51
C PHE A 463 4.30 18.61 -4.44
N VAL A 464 3.53 17.64 -4.95
CA VAL A 464 4.04 16.61 -5.88
C VAL A 464 4.47 17.22 -7.21
N ASN A 465 3.68 18.15 -7.75
CA ASN A 465 4.04 18.85 -8.99
C ASN A 465 5.34 19.64 -8.84
N ASP A 466 5.48 20.39 -7.75
CA ASP A 466 6.66 21.19 -7.45
C ASP A 466 7.90 20.33 -7.22
N PHE A 467 7.75 19.20 -6.52
CA PHE A 467 8.83 18.24 -6.34
C PHE A 467 9.29 17.61 -7.66
N LEU A 468 8.35 17.12 -8.49
CA LEU A 468 8.70 16.42 -9.74
C LEU A 468 9.17 17.37 -10.85
N ASN A 469 8.55 18.54 -10.98
CA ASN A 469 8.72 19.40 -12.14
C ASN A 469 9.53 20.67 -11.89
N ASN A 470 9.61 21.14 -10.64
CA ASN A 470 10.24 22.42 -10.28
C ASN A 470 11.44 22.25 -9.33
N ASP A 471 11.76 21.02 -8.91
CA ASP A 471 12.85 20.68 -7.98
C ASP A 471 12.77 21.52 -6.67
N VAL A 472 11.54 21.75 -6.20
CA VAL A 472 11.26 22.44 -4.94
C VAL A 472 11.13 21.42 -3.83
N TYR A 473 11.97 21.57 -2.81
CA TYR A 473 12.05 20.66 -1.66
C TYR A 473 11.73 21.42 -0.37
N GLY A 474 11.03 20.75 0.55
CA GLY A 474 10.66 21.28 1.84
C GLY A 474 9.35 20.66 2.34
N SER A 475 9.35 20.15 3.57
CA SER A 475 8.13 19.67 4.21
C SER A 475 7.24 20.83 4.64
N VAL A 476 5.94 20.58 4.65
CA VAL A 476 4.98 21.43 5.36
C VAL A 476 5.22 21.30 6.87
N SER A 477 5.12 22.40 7.60
CA SER A 477 5.20 22.39 9.06
C SER A 477 3.88 21.94 9.66
N TYR A 478 3.89 20.85 10.42
CA TYR A 478 2.74 20.38 11.19
C TYR A 478 2.91 20.83 12.65
N PRO A 479 1.89 21.39 13.31
CA PRO A 479 1.96 21.66 14.73
C PRO A 479 2.14 20.34 15.49
N ALA A 480 3.00 20.35 16.51
CA ALA A 480 3.07 19.22 17.44
C ALA A 480 1.68 19.05 18.07
N ARG A 481 0.97 17.97 17.73
CA ARG A 481 -0.29 17.63 18.40
C ARG A 481 0.03 17.37 19.88
N LYS A 482 -0.72 18.03 20.75
CA LYS A 482 -0.57 17.96 22.21
C LYS A 482 -1.14 16.69 22.80
#